data_AF-A0A0E3UYQ0-F1
#
_entry.id   AF-A0A0E3UYQ0-F1
#
_cell.length_a   1.000
_cell.length_b   1.000
_cell.length_c   1.000
_cell.angle_alpha   90.00
_cell.angle_beta   90.00
_cell.angle_gamma   90.00
#
_symmetry.space_group_name_H-M   'P 1'
#
loop_
_entity.id
_entity.type
_entity.pdbx_description
1 polymer ?
#
loop_
_entity_poly.entity_id
_entity_poly.type
_entity_poly.pdbx_seq_one_letter_code
_entity_poly.pdbx_strand_id
1 'polypeptide(L)'
;MAKDKTQDSLAILGDAIGKGILAGLVGTAAITAAQMIEMQLTKREQSQAPSKVAGQVLGVTPSNKEEAAEQSGEPAPADKSNEQVKEEHTKHFSQMMHWQYGTSWGVARGLLSIAGVTGWPATAAHFGAVWSTALVMLPAANASEPINKWSPKQIALDVLEHGVYAIAAGLFFDYINQSAQKAPASESSTD
;
A
#
# COMPACT_ATOMS: atom_id res chain seq x y z
N MET A 1 -26.30 26.46 -10.79
CA MET A 1 -26.51 25.69 -9.55
C MET A 1 -26.12 24.21 -9.66
N ALA A 2 -26.59 23.43 -10.66
CA ALA A 2 -26.21 22.00 -10.75
C ALA A 2 -24.73 21.78 -11.11
N LYS A 3 -24.19 22.54 -12.08
CA LYS A 3 -22.78 22.47 -12.51
C LYS A 3 -21.78 22.80 -11.39
N ASP A 4 -22.16 23.75 -10.55
CA ASP A 4 -21.38 24.26 -9.40
C ASP A 4 -21.20 23.18 -8.32
N LYS A 5 -22.30 22.54 -7.90
CA LYS A 5 -22.26 21.40 -6.96
C LYS A 5 -21.44 20.21 -7.46
N THR A 6 -21.47 19.94 -8.76
CA THR A 6 -20.68 18.86 -9.37
C THR A 6 -19.19 19.19 -9.34
N GLN A 7 -18.80 20.43 -9.63
CA GLN A 7 -17.41 20.87 -9.57
C GLN A 7 -16.86 20.81 -8.14
N ASP A 8 -17.64 21.26 -7.16
CA ASP A 8 -17.27 21.18 -5.74
C ASP A 8 -17.08 19.74 -5.27
N SER A 9 -17.99 18.84 -5.68
CA SER A 9 -17.91 17.41 -5.33
C SER A 9 -16.65 16.74 -5.90
N LEU A 10 -16.27 17.08 -7.13
CA LEU A 10 -15.05 16.55 -7.76
C LEU A 10 -13.79 17.09 -7.09
N ALA A 11 -13.78 18.36 -6.68
CA ALA A 11 -12.66 18.95 -5.96
C ALA A 11 -12.45 18.30 -4.58
N ILE A 12 -13.53 18.11 -3.81
CA ILE A 12 -13.49 17.43 -2.51
C ILE A 12 -12.98 15.99 -2.67
N LEU A 13 -13.49 15.27 -3.68
CA LEU A 13 -13.07 13.90 -3.94
C LEU A 13 -11.58 13.84 -4.33
N GLY A 14 -11.14 14.71 -5.23
CA GLY A 14 -9.75 14.77 -5.68
C GLY A 14 -8.77 15.09 -4.54
N ASP A 15 -9.11 16.07 -3.69
CA ASP A 15 -8.31 16.42 -2.51
C ASP A 15 -8.21 15.25 -1.52
N ALA A 16 -9.34 14.62 -1.19
CA ALA A 16 -9.36 13.49 -0.26
C ALA A 16 -8.59 12.28 -0.79
N ILE A 17 -8.73 11.96 -2.09
CA ILE A 17 -7.99 10.87 -2.74
C ILE A 17 -6.49 11.21 -2.76
N GLY A 18 -6.10 12.43 -3.14
CA GLY A 18 -4.71 12.86 -3.21
C GLY A 18 -4.01 12.78 -1.85
N LYS A 19 -4.64 13.34 -0.80
CA LYS A 19 -4.17 13.22 0.59
C LYS A 19 -4.11 11.76 1.03
N GLY A 20 -5.10 10.96 0.62
CA GLY A 20 -5.16 9.52 0.88
C GLY A 20 -3.94 8.80 0.31
N ILE A 21 -3.64 8.99 -0.98
CA ILE A 21 -2.49 8.38 -1.66
C ILE A 21 -1.16 8.74 -0.95
N LEU A 22 -0.96 10.02 -0.59
CA LEU A 22 0.23 10.43 0.15
C LEU A 22 0.32 9.75 1.52
N ALA A 23 -0.81 9.63 2.23
CA ALA A 23 -0.87 8.90 3.49
C ALA A 23 -0.57 7.40 3.32
N GLY A 24 -1.08 6.77 2.26
CA GLY A 24 -0.78 5.39 1.93
C GLY A 24 0.70 5.16 1.68
N LEU A 25 1.35 6.06 0.94
CA LEU A 25 2.80 6.03 0.70
C LEU A 25 3.60 6.08 2.02
N VAL A 26 3.21 6.97 2.94
CA VAL A 26 3.84 7.07 4.27
C VAL A 26 3.62 5.79 5.09
N GLY A 27 2.41 5.23 5.05
CA GLY A 27 2.11 3.95 5.66
C GLY A 27 2.99 2.82 5.13
N THR A 28 3.17 2.75 3.80
CA THR A 28 4.02 1.76 3.13
C THR A 28 5.50 1.92 3.49
N ALA A 29 5.99 3.15 3.57
CA ALA A 29 7.36 3.40 4.02
C ALA A 29 7.57 2.95 5.47
N ALA A 30 6.59 3.19 6.35
CA ALA A 30 6.66 2.80 7.76
C ALA A 30 6.69 1.29 7.96
N ILE A 31 5.79 0.53 7.31
CA ILE A 31 5.79 -0.94 7.38
C ILE A 31 7.07 -1.52 6.76
N THR A 32 7.56 -0.95 5.65
CA THR A 32 8.83 -1.37 5.02
C THR A 32 10.00 -1.22 6.00
N ALA A 33 10.11 -0.06 6.65
CA ALA A 33 11.15 0.16 7.66
C ALA A 33 11.01 -0.80 8.85
N ALA A 34 9.79 -1.04 9.34
CA ALA A 34 9.53 -1.99 10.42
C ALA A 34 9.95 -3.41 10.04
N GLN A 35 9.64 -3.86 8.82
CA GLN A 35 10.05 -5.15 8.29
C GLN A 35 11.57 -5.25 8.11
N MET A 36 12.24 -4.19 7.66
CA MET A 36 13.70 -4.17 7.57
C MET A 36 14.35 -4.36 8.94
N ILE A 37 13.84 -3.69 9.98
CA ILE A 37 14.34 -3.86 11.35
C ILE A 37 14.08 -5.29 11.84
N GLU A 38 12.88 -5.81 11.65
CA GLU A 38 12.52 -7.15 12.09
C GLU A 38 13.31 -8.25 11.36
N MET A 39 13.59 -8.10 10.06
CA MET A 39 14.47 -8.99 9.31
C MET A 39 15.93 -8.92 9.78
N GLN A 40 16.44 -7.75 10.13
CA GLN A 40 17.79 -7.64 10.71
C GLN A 40 17.90 -8.38 12.05
N LEU A 41 16.83 -8.36 12.85
CA LEU A 41 16.78 -9.05 14.15
C LEU A 41 16.53 -10.56 14.02
N THR A 42 15.70 -10.98 13.06
CA THR A 42 15.25 -12.39 12.92
C THR A 42 16.00 -13.19 11.86
N LYS A 43 16.75 -12.52 10.97
CA LYS A 43 17.45 -13.11 9.81
C LYS A 43 16.55 -13.86 8.83
N ARG A 44 15.25 -13.57 8.80
CA ARG A 44 14.31 -14.18 7.83
C ARG A 44 14.43 -13.51 6.45
N GLU A 45 14.13 -14.26 5.39
CA GLU A 45 14.04 -13.70 4.03
C GLU A 45 12.71 -12.97 3.77
N GLN A 46 12.72 -12.08 2.76
CA GLN A 46 11.52 -11.37 2.33
C GLN A 46 10.48 -12.32 1.72
N SER A 47 9.21 -12.07 2.03
CA SER A 47 8.10 -12.84 1.48
C SER A 47 7.83 -12.50 0.02
N GLN A 48 7.67 -13.53 -0.82
CA GLN A 48 7.26 -13.41 -2.22
C GLN A 48 5.72 -13.42 -2.41
N ALA A 49 4.96 -13.25 -1.32
CA ALA A 49 3.50 -13.22 -1.39
C ALA A 49 2.93 -12.15 -2.35
N PRO A 50 3.48 -10.90 -2.43
CA PRO A 50 2.96 -9.89 -3.34
C PRO A 50 3.04 -10.29 -4.82
N SER A 51 4.15 -10.89 -5.26
CA SER A 51 4.30 -11.34 -6.66
C SER A 51 3.37 -12.51 -7.00
N LYS A 52 3.15 -13.43 -6.05
CA LYS A 52 2.23 -14.56 -6.26
C LYS A 52 0.78 -14.10 -6.42
N VAL A 53 0.33 -13.17 -5.57
CA VAL A 53 -1.02 -12.58 -5.67
C VAL A 53 -1.15 -11.78 -6.96
N ALA A 54 -0.16 -10.95 -7.28
CA ALA A 54 -0.15 -10.13 -8.50
C ALA A 54 -0.19 -10.99 -9.77
N GLY A 55 0.60 -12.07 -9.83
CA GLY A 55 0.59 -13.00 -10.96
C GLY A 55 -0.76 -13.68 -11.19
N GLN A 56 -1.51 -13.95 -10.13
CA GLN A 56 -2.84 -14.55 -10.24
C GLN A 56 -3.95 -13.55 -10.56
N VAL A 57 -3.90 -12.34 -9.97
CA VAL A 57 -4.94 -11.32 -10.14
C VAL A 57 -4.77 -10.56 -11.46
N LEU A 58 -3.52 -10.23 -11.82
CA LEU A 58 -3.20 -9.41 -12.99
C LEU A 58 -2.74 -10.23 -14.20
N GLY A 59 -2.46 -11.53 -14.01
CA GLY A 59 -1.94 -12.39 -15.08
C GLY A 59 -0.50 -12.06 -15.51
N VAL A 60 0.21 -11.22 -14.76
CA VAL A 60 1.57 -10.77 -15.07
C VAL A 60 2.57 -11.61 -14.28
N THR A 61 3.33 -12.46 -14.97
CA THR A 61 4.44 -13.21 -14.36
C THR A 61 5.77 -12.48 -14.53
N PRO A 62 6.67 -12.48 -13.54
CA PRO A 62 8.01 -11.91 -13.69
C PRO A 62 8.75 -12.59 -14.85
N SER A 63 9.22 -11.79 -15.80
CA SER A 63 9.87 -12.25 -17.03
C SER A 63 11.15 -13.05 -16.76
N ASN A 64 11.35 -14.10 -17.56
CA ASN A 64 12.57 -14.91 -17.53
C ASN A 64 13.73 -14.22 -18.28
N LYS A 65 14.89 -14.89 -18.33
CA LYS A 65 16.15 -14.35 -18.89
C LYS A 65 16.06 -14.01 -20.38
N GLU A 66 15.27 -14.75 -21.16
CA GLU A 66 15.05 -14.47 -22.58
C GLU A 66 14.07 -13.30 -22.77
N GLU A 67 12.95 -13.29 -22.06
CA GLU A 67 11.92 -12.25 -22.16
C GLU A 67 12.40 -10.86 -21.71
N ALA A 68 13.23 -10.81 -20.66
CA ALA A 68 13.77 -9.55 -20.16
C ALA A 68 14.81 -8.94 -21.11
N ALA A 69 15.66 -9.78 -21.74
CA ALA A 69 16.64 -9.33 -22.73
C ALA A 69 15.97 -8.87 -24.03
N GLU A 70 14.84 -9.50 -24.40
CA GLU A 70 14.05 -9.12 -25.56
C GLU A 70 13.25 -7.82 -25.33
N GLN A 71 12.78 -7.57 -24.09
CA GLN A 71 12.07 -6.34 -23.71
C GLN A 71 13.00 -5.14 -23.46
N SER A 72 14.20 -5.33 -22.90
CA SER A 72 15.14 -4.23 -22.63
C SER A 72 16.04 -3.89 -23.81
N GLY A 73 16.25 -4.84 -24.74
CA GLY A 73 17.25 -4.73 -25.80
C GLY A 73 18.69 -4.84 -25.27
N GLU A 74 18.88 -5.14 -23.98
CA GLU A 74 20.18 -5.35 -23.35
C GLU A 74 20.51 -6.85 -23.29
N PRO A 75 21.75 -7.24 -23.61
CA PRO A 75 22.14 -8.63 -23.56
C PRO A 75 22.02 -9.16 -22.13
N ALA A 76 21.44 -10.36 -21.99
CA ALA A 76 21.23 -10.99 -20.69
C ALA A 76 22.55 -11.09 -19.89
N PRO A 77 22.53 -10.93 -18.56
CA PRO A 77 23.74 -11.02 -17.74
C PRO A 77 24.46 -12.35 -17.98
N ALA A 78 25.71 -12.27 -18.45
CA ALA A 78 26.52 -13.44 -18.79
C ALA A 78 27.01 -14.20 -17.55
N ASP A 79 27.00 -13.54 -16.39
CA ASP A 79 27.53 -14.01 -15.11
C ASP A 79 26.48 -14.67 -14.19
N LYS A 80 25.19 -14.42 -14.43
CA LYS A 80 24.08 -14.93 -13.59
C LYS A 80 23.33 -16.10 -14.24
N SER A 81 23.01 -17.12 -13.45
CA SER A 81 22.14 -18.23 -13.92
C SER A 81 20.71 -17.76 -14.18
N ASN A 82 19.94 -18.51 -14.98
CA ASN A 82 18.53 -18.17 -15.26
C ASN A 82 17.69 -18.11 -13.97
N GLU A 83 18.00 -18.94 -12.99
CA GLU A 83 17.33 -18.96 -11.68
C GLU A 83 17.62 -17.69 -10.87
N GLN A 84 18.88 -17.25 -10.84
CA GLN A 84 19.28 -16.02 -10.15
C GLN A 84 18.61 -14.78 -10.75
N VAL A 85 18.54 -14.68 -12.08
CA VAL A 85 17.87 -13.58 -12.77
C VAL A 85 16.37 -13.58 -12.47
N LYS A 86 15.72 -14.76 -12.54
CA LYS A 86 14.29 -14.90 -12.24
C LYS A 86 13.97 -14.54 -10.79
N GLU A 87 14.82 -14.94 -9.85
CA GLU A 87 14.66 -14.61 -8.43
C GLU A 87 14.80 -13.10 -8.19
N GLU A 88 15.79 -12.45 -8.80
CA GLU A 88 15.98 -11.00 -8.73
C GLU A 88 14.78 -10.23 -9.29
N HIS A 89 14.31 -10.60 -10.49
CA HIS A 89 13.11 -9.99 -11.09
C HIS A 89 11.87 -10.20 -10.22
N THR A 90 11.73 -11.38 -9.60
CA THR A 90 10.63 -11.68 -8.69
C THR A 90 10.70 -10.81 -7.43
N LYS A 91 11.89 -10.58 -6.86
CA LYS A 91 12.08 -9.68 -5.71
C LYS A 91 11.74 -8.23 -6.07
N HIS A 92 12.23 -7.73 -7.20
CA HIS A 92 11.91 -6.37 -7.67
C HIS A 92 10.41 -6.20 -7.93
N PHE A 93 9.78 -7.17 -8.59
CA PHE A 93 8.34 -7.15 -8.85
C PHE A 93 7.53 -7.21 -7.55
N SER A 94 7.89 -8.10 -6.60
CA SER A 94 7.28 -8.15 -5.27
C SER A 94 7.36 -6.81 -4.54
N GLN A 95 8.51 -6.14 -4.58
CA GLN A 95 8.68 -4.81 -3.98
C GLN A 95 7.82 -3.75 -4.66
N MET A 96 7.85 -3.70 -5.99
CA MET A 96 7.01 -2.79 -6.76
C MET A 96 5.53 -2.97 -6.41
N MET A 97 5.05 -4.21 -6.39
CA MET A 97 3.67 -4.53 -6.03
C MET A 97 3.36 -4.15 -4.58
N HIS A 98 4.29 -4.37 -3.64
CA HIS A 98 4.13 -3.93 -2.25
C HIS A 98 3.96 -2.41 -2.16
N TRP A 99 4.80 -1.65 -2.87
CA TRP A 99 4.73 -0.19 -2.88
C TRP A 99 3.45 0.33 -3.52
N GLN A 100 3.09 -0.19 -4.69
CA GLN A 100 1.89 0.22 -5.41
C GLN A 100 0.63 -0.15 -4.62
N TYR A 101 0.54 -1.39 -4.16
CA TYR A 101 -0.62 -1.88 -3.41
C TYR A 101 -0.78 -1.12 -2.10
N GLY A 102 0.28 -1.00 -1.30
CA GLY A 102 0.24 -0.27 -0.04
C GLY A 102 -0.07 1.22 -0.22
N THR A 103 0.46 1.88 -1.25
CA THR A 103 0.12 3.27 -1.56
C THR A 103 -1.36 3.43 -1.90
N SER A 104 -1.92 2.51 -2.70
CA SER A 104 -3.32 2.56 -3.12
C SER A 104 -4.31 2.44 -1.97
N TRP A 105 -3.96 1.72 -0.89
CA TRP A 105 -4.81 1.61 0.30
C TRP A 105 -5.06 2.95 1.00
N GLY A 106 -4.19 3.94 0.80
CA GLY A 106 -4.39 5.30 1.26
C GLY A 106 -5.69 5.95 0.75
N VAL A 107 -6.21 5.53 -0.41
CA VAL A 107 -7.52 5.96 -0.93
C VAL A 107 -8.64 5.67 0.06
N ALA A 108 -8.60 4.51 0.74
CA ALA A 108 -9.60 4.17 1.76
C ALA A 108 -9.60 5.17 2.91
N ARG A 109 -8.42 5.66 3.34
CA ARG A 109 -8.31 6.70 4.37
C ARG A 109 -8.95 8.02 3.92
N GLY A 110 -8.78 8.40 2.65
CA GLY A 110 -9.40 9.59 2.06
C GLY A 110 -10.93 9.46 1.95
N LEU A 111 -11.44 8.30 1.52
CA LEU A 111 -12.88 8.05 1.46
C LEU A 111 -13.54 8.12 2.85
N LEU A 112 -12.85 7.62 3.89
CA LEU A 112 -13.33 7.76 5.27
C LEU A 112 -13.52 9.22 5.69
N SER A 113 -12.64 10.15 5.26
CA SER A 113 -12.83 11.57 5.57
C SER A 113 -14.02 12.19 4.84
N ILE A 114 -14.32 11.76 3.62
CA ILE A 114 -15.54 12.18 2.89
C ILE A 114 -16.79 11.68 3.63
N ALA A 115 -16.73 10.46 4.19
CA ALA A 115 -17.81 9.90 5.00
C ALA A 115 -17.92 10.53 6.41
N GLY A 116 -17.10 11.54 6.73
CA GLY A 116 -17.10 12.21 8.04
C GLY A 116 -16.41 11.43 9.16
N VAL A 117 -15.70 10.33 8.84
CA VAL A 117 -14.95 9.54 9.81
C VAL A 117 -13.51 10.07 9.86
N THR A 118 -13.13 10.62 11.02
CA THR A 118 -11.81 11.28 11.21
C THR A 118 -11.11 10.77 12.47
N GLY A 119 -9.80 11.02 12.59
CA GLY A 119 -9.03 10.65 13.77
C GLY A 119 -8.94 9.14 14.01
N TRP A 120 -8.88 8.74 15.28
CA TRP A 120 -8.73 7.34 15.68
C TRP A 120 -9.82 6.39 15.16
N PRO A 121 -11.12 6.74 15.13
CA PRO A 121 -12.13 5.91 14.47
C PRO A 121 -11.81 5.62 13.00
N ALA A 122 -11.28 6.61 12.27
CA ALA A 122 -10.89 6.41 10.87
C ALA A 122 -9.64 5.53 10.75
N THR A 123 -8.67 5.68 11.64
CA THR A 123 -7.49 4.80 11.71
C THR A 123 -7.89 3.35 11.98
N ALA A 124 -8.82 3.11 12.91
CA ALA A 124 -9.33 1.77 13.20
C ALA A 124 -10.10 1.17 12.01
N ALA A 125 -10.95 1.96 11.35
CA ALA A 125 -11.67 1.54 10.15
C ALA A 125 -10.71 1.22 8.98
N HIS A 126 -9.69 2.06 8.78
CA HIS A 126 -8.66 1.85 7.78
C HIS A 126 -7.85 0.58 8.06
N PHE A 127 -7.39 0.39 9.31
CA PHE A 127 -6.75 -0.85 9.75
C PHE A 127 -7.62 -2.07 9.43
N GLY A 128 -8.89 -2.04 9.83
CA GLY A 128 -9.84 -3.12 9.57
C GLY A 128 -9.98 -3.41 8.07
N ALA A 129 -10.05 -2.39 7.22
CA ALA A 129 -10.15 -2.55 5.77
C ALA A 129 -8.91 -3.23 5.17
N VAL A 130 -7.71 -2.76 5.50
CA VAL A 130 -6.46 -3.33 4.95
C VAL A 130 -6.27 -4.76 5.48
N TRP A 131 -6.42 -4.97 6.79
CA TRP A 131 -6.19 -6.26 7.41
C TRP A 131 -7.20 -7.32 6.97
N SER A 132 -8.50 -7.01 6.98
CA SER A 132 -9.53 -7.96 6.53
C SER A 132 -9.36 -8.34 5.05
N THR A 133 -8.89 -7.41 4.21
CA THR A 133 -8.62 -7.72 2.81
C THR A 133 -7.46 -8.70 2.67
N ALA A 134 -6.40 -8.57 3.49
CA ALA A 134 -5.32 -9.56 3.54
C ALA A 134 -5.84 -10.95 3.96
N LEU A 135 -6.71 -11.01 4.97
CA LEU A 135 -7.31 -12.27 5.44
C LEU A 135 -8.18 -12.97 4.39
N VAL A 136 -8.71 -12.23 3.41
CA VAL A 136 -9.53 -12.79 2.32
C VAL A 136 -8.70 -13.08 1.07
N MET A 137 -7.92 -12.11 0.59
CA MET A 137 -7.18 -12.24 -0.66
C MET A 137 -6.01 -13.23 -0.56
N LEU A 138 -5.27 -13.26 0.55
CA LEU A 138 -4.10 -14.14 0.64
C LEU A 138 -4.49 -15.63 0.59
N PRO A 139 -5.52 -16.11 1.32
CA PRO A 139 -5.99 -17.48 1.16
C PRO A 139 -6.60 -17.76 -0.21
N ALA A 140 -7.41 -16.83 -0.76
CA ALA A 140 -8.00 -16.98 -2.09
C ALA A 140 -6.93 -17.13 -3.19
N ALA A 141 -5.79 -16.46 -3.02
CA ALA A 141 -4.64 -16.54 -3.92
C ALA A 141 -3.69 -17.72 -3.62
N ASN A 142 -4.02 -18.60 -2.66
CA ASN A 142 -3.14 -19.66 -2.17
C ASN A 142 -1.76 -19.14 -1.71
N ALA A 143 -1.68 -17.87 -1.28
CA ALA A 143 -0.45 -17.24 -0.80
C ALA A 143 -0.24 -17.48 0.70
N SER A 144 -1.31 -17.78 1.44
CA SER A 144 -1.25 -18.17 2.85
C SER A 144 -2.33 -19.22 3.16
N GLU A 145 -2.18 -19.91 4.29
CA GLU A 145 -3.29 -20.64 4.89
C GLU A 145 -4.38 -19.67 5.42
N PRO A 146 -5.61 -20.12 5.68
CA PRO A 146 -6.62 -19.33 6.39
C PRO A 146 -6.21 -19.08 7.86
N ILE A 147 -6.69 -17.96 8.43
CA ILE A 147 -6.29 -17.48 9.77
C ILE A 147 -6.51 -18.49 10.90
N ASN A 148 -7.49 -19.39 10.77
CA ASN A 148 -7.77 -20.43 11.77
C ASN A 148 -6.66 -21.49 11.89
N LYS A 149 -5.70 -21.51 10.96
CA LYS A 149 -4.51 -22.36 11.01
C LYS A 149 -3.24 -21.63 11.45
N TRP A 150 -3.28 -20.31 11.55
CA TRP A 150 -2.10 -19.52 11.87
C TRP A 150 -1.72 -19.68 13.34
N SER A 151 -0.42 -19.61 13.62
CA SER A 151 0.05 -19.54 15.00
C SER A 151 -0.30 -18.18 15.62
N PRO A 152 -0.49 -18.08 16.95
CA PRO A 152 -0.73 -16.79 17.62
C PRO A 152 0.36 -15.74 17.34
N LYS A 153 1.62 -16.18 17.23
CA LYS A 153 2.75 -15.30 16.88
C LYS A 153 2.59 -14.72 15.47
N GLN A 154 2.15 -15.52 14.51
CA GLN A 154 1.92 -15.07 13.13
C GLN A 154 0.78 -14.06 13.07
N ILE A 155 -0.33 -14.32 13.76
CA ILE A 155 -1.45 -13.37 13.85
C ILE A 155 -0.98 -12.04 14.47
N ALA A 156 -0.20 -12.10 15.56
CA ALA A 156 0.30 -10.90 16.22
C ALA A 156 1.22 -10.07 15.32
N LEU A 157 2.11 -10.71 14.56
CA LEU A 157 2.99 -10.03 13.60
C LEU A 157 2.20 -9.39 12.46
N ASP A 158 1.23 -10.12 11.90
CA ASP A 158 0.38 -9.62 10.81
C ASP A 158 -0.47 -8.42 11.27
N VAL A 159 -1.08 -8.50 12.46
CA VAL A 159 -1.78 -7.36 13.09
C VAL A 159 -0.86 -6.18 13.32
N LEU A 160 0.36 -6.41 13.81
CA LEU A 160 1.34 -5.36 14.07
C LEU A 160 1.72 -4.63 12.78
N GLU A 161 2.01 -5.37 11.72
CA GLU A 161 2.38 -4.82 10.41
C GLU A 161 1.28 -3.91 9.84
N HIS A 162 0.04 -4.42 9.80
CA HIS A 162 -1.12 -3.64 9.35
C HIS A 162 -1.42 -2.46 10.28
N GLY A 163 -1.18 -2.63 11.59
CA GLY A 163 -1.32 -1.58 12.60
C GLY A 163 -0.33 -0.43 12.38
N VAL A 164 0.95 -0.75 12.16
CA VAL A 164 2.00 0.24 11.85
C VAL A 164 1.63 1.03 10.60
N TYR A 165 1.22 0.34 9.54
CA TYR A 165 0.76 0.98 8.30
C TYR A 165 -0.40 1.95 8.57
N ALA A 166 -1.47 1.47 9.22
CA ALA A 166 -2.69 2.25 9.42
C ALA A 166 -2.48 3.45 10.34
N ILE A 167 -1.67 3.30 11.39
CA ILE A 167 -1.34 4.39 12.32
C ILE A 167 -0.50 5.46 11.61
N ALA A 168 0.56 5.07 10.90
CA ALA A 168 1.41 6.02 10.19
C ALA A 168 0.63 6.80 9.12
N ALA A 169 -0.15 6.09 8.30
CA ALA A 169 -1.03 6.71 7.29
C ALA A 169 -2.08 7.62 7.95
N GLY A 170 -2.73 7.16 9.03
CA GLY A 170 -3.75 7.92 9.75
C GLY A 170 -3.22 9.23 10.33
N LEU A 171 -2.08 9.17 11.05
CA LEU A 171 -1.44 10.35 11.63
C LEU A 171 -1.00 11.34 10.56
N PHE A 172 -0.39 10.87 9.47
CA PHE A 172 0.03 11.74 8.38
C PHE A 172 -1.17 12.39 7.67
N PHE A 173 -2.21 11.62 7.38
CA PHE A 173 -3.44 12.15 6.79
C PHE A 173 -4.06 13.25 7.67
N ASP A 174 -4.17 12.98 8.98
CA ASP A 174 -4.73 13.94 9.92
C ASP A 174 -3.89 15.22 10.01
N TYR A 175 -2.56 15.10 9.93
CA TYR A 175 -1.63 16.24 9.93
C TYR A 175 -1.81 17.14 8.69
N ILE A 176 -1.83 16.56 7.48
CA ILE A 176 -1.98 17.34 6.25
C ILE A 176 -3.39 17.89 6.09
N ASN A 177 -4.41 17.18 6.60
CA ASN A 177 -5.79 17.63 6.52
C ASN A 177 -6.09 18.78 7.49
N GLN A 178 -5.52 18.75 8.70
CA GLN A 178 -5.62 19.88 9.65
C GLN A 178 -4.85 21.11 9.14
N SER A 179 -3.68 20.91 8.53
CA SER A 179 -2.88 22.00 7.95
C SER A 179 -3.64 22.73 6.84
N ALA A 180 -4.38 21.99 6.01
CA ALA A 180 -5.23 22.56 4.96
C ALA A 180 -6.42 23.36 5.53
N GLN A 181 -7.01 22.92 6.65
CA GLN A 181 -8.13 23.64 7.29
C GLN A 181 -7.68 24.90 8.06
N LYS A 182 -6.42 24.96 8.50
CA LYS A 182 -5.86 26.12 9.21
C LYS A 182 -5.38 27.25 8.30
N ALA A 183 -5.24 27.03 6.99
CA ALA A 183 -4.87 28.10 6.06
C ALA A 183 -5.98 29.17 6.03
N PRO A 184 -5.68 30.44 6.33
CA PRO A 184 -6.71 31.46 6.43
C PRO A 184 -7.35 31.74 5.06
N ALA A 185 -8.68 31.89 5.06
CA ALA A 185 -9.46 32.48 3.98
C ALA A 185 -9.19 34.00 3.84
N SER A 186 -7.91 34.39 3.75
CA SER A 186 -7.49 35.78 3.68
C SER A 186 -7.15 36.22 2.25
N GLU A 187 -8.04 35.98 1.30
CA GLU A 187 -8.09 36.69 0.01
C GLU A 187 -9.55 36.74 -0.49
N SER A 188 -10.44 37.47 0.17
CA SER A 188 -11.72 37.89 -0.44
C SER A 188 -12.36 39.15 0.19
N SER A 189 -11.54 40.13 0.58
CA SER A 189 -12.08 41.46 0.90
C SER A 189 -11.12 42.59 0.54
N THR A 190 -10.96 42.82 -0.76
CA THR A 190 -10.69 44.14 -1.34
C THR A 190 -11.33 44.15 -2.73
N ASP A 191 -12.61 44.54 -2.79
CA ASP A 191 -13.05 45.78 -3.44
C ASP A 191 -14.57 45.98 -3.25
#